data_AF-A0A0D0AQG5-F1
#
_entry.id   AF-A0A0D0AQG5-F1
#
_cell.length_a   1.000
_cell.length_b   1.000
_cell.length_c   1.000
_cell.angle_alpha   90.00
_cell.angle_beta   90.00
_cell.angle_gamma   90.00
#
_symmetry.space_group_name_H-M   'P 1'
#
loop_
_entity.id
_entity.type
_entity.pdbx_description
1 polymer ?
#
loop_
_entity_poly.entity_id
_entity_poly.type
_entity_poly.pdbx_seq_one_letter_code
_entity_poly.pdbx_strand_id
1 'polypeptide(L)'
;MGHSYRHLMNSGSQESTFESSSSSVSASGWDTSTSSSWGNNSGNNSGWGNESSGWGSTSKWGNGGGWGNSGWGHRSPSPQPPPGGLVAHSPLNNLRSNFNSAGLTWDGTSSRPTHLDNHNTRLWAELQLNACSERGLENPFDLPTFMGLQVEQRIAQLLLDIAAKESEQEAAESKATIMHTALNLAQAREDVVREELRELRETKRWLADLLIIARACLPPTS
;
A
#
# COMPACT_ATOMS: atom_id res chain seq x y z
N MET A 1 76.84 -5.41 -2.45
CA MET A 1 76.24 -6.68 -2.00
C MET A 1 74.86 -6.32 -1.48
N GLY A 2 73.71 -6.74 -2.00
CA GLY A 2 73.35 -7.81 -2.92
C GLY A 2 71.98 -8.32 -2.46
N HIS A 3 71.02 -8.37 -3.39
CA HIS A 3 69.63 -8.90 -3.29
C HIS A 3 68.60 -7.95 -2.63
N SER A 4 67.61 -7.37 -3.33
CA SER A 4 66.65 -7.85 -4.35
C SER A 4 65.73 -8.95 -3.85
N TYR A 5 64.51 -8.59 -3.42
CA TYR A 5 63.29 -9.32 -3.77
C TYR A 5 62.11 -8.34 -3.94
N ARG A 6 61.61 -8.29 -5.18
CA ARG A 6 60.30 -7.79 -5.56
C ARG A 6 59.23 -8.72 -4.99
N HIS A 7 58.13 -8.18 -4.49
CA HIS A 7 56.84 -8.86 -4.62
C HIS A 7 55.75 -7.86 -4.99
N LEU A 8 55.22 -8.07 -6.19
CA LEU A 8 54.08 -7.40 -6.77
C LEU A 8 52.81 -7.82 -6.01
N MET A 9 52.01 -6.85 -5.57
CA MET A 9 50.60 -7.04 -5.27
C MET A 9 49.80 -6.20 -6.26
N ASN A 10 49.52 -6.85 -7.38
CA ASN A 10 48.61 -6.41 -8.44
C ASN A 10 47.17 -6.66 -7.96
N SER A 11 46.53 -5.66 -7.37
CA SER A 11 45.09 -5.70 -7.10
C SER A 11 44.36 -5.04 -8.25
N GLY A 12 44.16 -5.80 -9.32
CA GLY A 12 43.26 -5.42 -10.41
C GLY A 12 41.82 -5.47 -9.92
N SER A 13 41.23 -4.31 -9.69
CA SER A 13 39.78 -4.15 -9.67
C SER A 13 39.26 -4.45 -11.08
N GLN A 14 38.59 -5.58 -11.23
CA GLN A 14 37.79 -5.86 -12.41
C GLN A 14 36.49 -5.08 -12.28
N GLU A 15 36.40 -3.93 -12.96
CA GLU A 15 35.12 -3.31 -13.31
C GLU A 15 34.39 -4.24 -14.29
N SER A 16 33.39 -4.97 -13.79
CA SER A 16 32.44 -5.66 -14.65
C SER A 16 31.44 -4.64 -15.18
N THR A 17 31.76 -4.04 -16.33
CA THR A 17 30.80 -3.30 -17.14
C THR A 17 29.77 -4.29 -17.69
N PHE A 18 28.60 -4.36 -17.06
CA PHE A 18 27.44 -5.04 -17.64
C PHE A 18 26.91 -4.18 -18.80
N GLU A 19 27.39 -4.45 -20.01
CA GLU A 19 26.73 -4.03 -21.24
C GLU A 19 25.40 -4.77 -21.36
N SER A 20 24.33 -4.14 -20.87
CA SER A 20 22.96 -4.58 -21.14
C SER A 20 22.66 -4.28 -22.61
N SER A 21 22.90 -5.25 -23.47
CA SER A 21 22.45 -5.24 -24.86
C SER A 21 20.92 -5.25 -24.88
N SER A 22 20.32 -4.09 -25.06
CA SER A 22 18.89 -3.92 -25.32
C SER A 22 18.60 -4.36 -26.76
N SER A 23 18.33 -5.66 -26.93
CA SER A 23 17.71 -6.16 -28.16
C SER A 23 16.22 -5.79 -28.15
N SER A 24 15.88 -4.75 -28.91
CA SER A 24 14.50 -4.39 -29.25
C SER A 24 13.89 -5.46 -30.14
N VAL A 25 13.13 -6.39 -29.54
CA VAL A 25 12.29 -7.33 -30.28
C VAL A 25 10.97 -6.64 -30.59
N SER A 26 10.84 -6.19 -31.83
CA SER A 26 9.57 -5.74 -32.41
C SER A 26 8.64 -6.95 -32.57
N ALA A 27 7.75 -7.16 -31.61
CA ALA A 27 6.65 -8.11 -31.76
C ALA A 27 5.48 -7.38 -32.46
N SER A 28 5.43 -7.54 -33.78
CA SER A 28 4.25 -7.26 -34.60
C SER A 28 3.07 -8.10 -34.12
N GLY A 29 1.93 -7.43 -33.99
CA GLY A 29 0.77 -7.90 -33.25
C GLY A 29 0.05 -9.10 -33.84
N TRP A 30 -0.82 -9.67 -33.00
CA TRP A 30 -1.91 -10.55 -33.40
C TRP A 30 -3.22 -9.99 -32.87
N ASP A 31 -4.20 -10.01 -33.76
CA ASP A 31 -5.54 -9.49 -33.63
C ASP A 31 -6.33 -10.16 -32.49
N THR A 32 -6.86 -9.35 -31.57
CA THR A 32 -7.93 -9.80 -30.66
C THR A 32 -9.25 -9.82 -31.43
N SER A 33 -9.60 -11.01 -31.94
CA SER A 33 -10.95 -11.30 -32.39
C SER A 33 -11.84 -11.55 -31.16
N THR A 34 -12.62 -10.54 -30.80
CA THR A 34 -13.66 -10.63 -29.76
C THR A 34 -14.82 -11.49 -30.28
N SER A 35 -14.89 -12.76 -29.88
CA SER A 35 -16.08 -13.59 -30.04
C SER A 35 -16.91 -13.56 -28.76
N SER A 36 -18.00 -12.79 -28.79
CA SER A 36 -19.03 -12.77 -27.75
C SER A 36 -19.86 -14.05 -27.84
N SER A 37 -19.59 -15.02 -26.98
CA SER A 37 -20.45 -16.21 -26.81
C SER A 37 -21.51 -15.95 -25.75
N TRP A 38 -22.77 -16.02 -26.16
CA TRP A 38 -23.95 -15.88 -25.33
C TRP A 38 -24.22 -17.20 -24.60
N GLY A 39 -24.07 -17.19 -23.27
CA GLY A 39 -24.40 -18.33 -22.42
C GLY A 39 -25.75 -18.14 -21.71
N ASN A 40 -26.80 -18.73 -22.27
CA ASN A 40 -28.10 -18.93 -21.65
C ASN A 40 -27.97 -19.72 -20.34
N ASN A 41 -28.59 -19.24 -19.24
CA ASN A 41 -28.76 -20.06 -18.03
C ASN A 41 -30.25 -20.19 -17.69
N SER A 42 -30.80 -21.38 -17.97
CA SER A 42 -32.19 -21.75 -17.76
C SER A 42 -32.32 -22.87 -16.72
N GLY A 43 -33.05 -22.59 -15.63
CA GLY A 43 -33.71 -23.59 -14.74
C GLY A 43 -32.77 -24.47 -13.89
N ASN A 44 -33.19 -25.09 -12.79
CA ASN A 44 -34.51 -25.30 -12.25
C ASN A 44 -34.45 -25.48 -10.72
N ASN A 45 -35.53 -25.04 -10.10
CA ASN A 45 -35.89 -25.19 -8.71
C ASN A 45 -36.45 -26.59 -8.44
N SER A 46 -36.06 -27.28 -7.36
CA SER A 46 -36.93 -28.11 -6.49
C SER A 46 -36.13 -29.00 -5.54
N GLY A 47 -36.43 -28.89 -4.23
CA GLY A 47 -35.94 -29.82 -3.21
C GLY A 47 -36.42 -29.40 -1.81
N TRP A 48 -37.63 -29.82 -1.47
CA TRP A 48 -38.37 -29.49 -0.24
C TRP A 48 -37.99 -30.41 0.95
N GLY A 49 -37.99 -29.83 2.16
CA GLY A 49 -38.23 -30.50 3.45
C GLY A 49 -36.98 -31.01 4.20
N ASN A 50 -36.91 -31.01 5.54
CA ASN A 50 -37.74 -30.41 6.58
C ASN A 50 -36.90 -30.31 7.88
N GLU A 51 -37.17 -29.24 8.61
CA GLU A 51 -36.94 -28.88 10.02
C GLU A 51 -36.27 -29.87 11.00
N SER A 52 -35.27 -29.37 11.74
CA SER A 52 -35.23 -29.53 13.20
C SER A 52 -34.57 -28.31 13.86
N SER A 53 -35.23 -27.83 14.90
CA SER A 53 -35.06 -26.53 15.55
C SER A 53 -33.75 -26.43 16.33
N GLY A 54 -32.96 -25.38 16.06
CA GLY A 54 -31.74 -25.06 16.80
C GLY A 54 -31.48 -23.55 16.73
N TRP A 55 -31.74 -22.89 17.84
CA TRP A 55 -31.73 -21.44 18.06
C TRP A 55 -30.37 -20.80 17.77
N GLY A 56 -30.34 -19.64 17.08
CA GLY A 56 -29.16 -18.75 17.13
C GLY A 56 -28.84 -17.91 15.88
N SER A 57 -29.71 -16.95 15.56
CA SER A 57 -29.41 -15.62 14.98
C SER A 57 -28.33 -15.46 13.88
N THR A 58 -28.81 -15.50 12.64
CA THR A 58 -28.71 -14.44 11.61
C THR A 58 -27.56 -13.42 11.65
N SER A 59 -26.72 -13.44 10.61
CA SER A 59 -26.53 -12.30 9.69
C SER A 59 -25.98 -12.80 8.35
N LYS A 60 -26.91 -13.03 7.41
CA LYS A 60 -26.65 -13.13 5.97
C LYS A 60 -26.00 -11.83 5.48
N TRP A 61 -24.77 -11.91 4.98
CA TRP A 61 -24.25 -10.87 4.10
C TRP A 61 -24.40 -11.37 2.67
N GLY A 62 -25.30 -10.69 1.96
CA GLY A 62 -25.76 -11.04 0.63
C GLY A 62 -24.66 -10.93 -0.42
N ASN A 63 -24.74 -11.88 -1.34
CA ASN A 63 -24.06 -11.92 -2.61
C ASN A 63 -24.80 -11.01 -3.61
N GLY A 64 -24.04 -10.24 -4.40
CA GLY A 64 -24.41 -9.91 -5.78
C GLY A 64 -25.37 -8.73 -6.05
N GLY A 65 -24.80 -7.63 -6.52
CA GLY A 65 -25.46 -6.59 -7.34
C GLY A 65 -24.37 -5.63 -7.80
N GLY A 66 -23.83 -5.76 -9.01
CA GLY A 66 -24.49 -5.25 -10.21
C GLY A 66 -23.93 -3.86 -10.52
N TRP A 67 -22.68 -3.78 -10.98
CA TRP A 67 -22.06 -2.53 -11.44
C TRP A 67 -22.56 -2.24 -12.86
N GLY A 68 -23.80 -1.78 -12.93
CA GLY A 68 -24.48 -1.30 -14.13
C GLY A 68 -24.41 0.22 -14.21
N ASN A 69 -23.74 0.66 -15.27
CA ASN A 69 -23.64 1.99 -15.85
C ASN A 69 -24.95 2.85 -15.84
N SER A 70 -24.77 4.17 -15.71
CA SER A 70 -25.57 5.31 -16.27
C SER A 70 -26.11 6.29 -15.23
N GLY A 71 -25.63 7.54 -15.26
CA GLY A 71 -26.30 8.64 -14.56
C GLY A 71 -25.49 9.93 -14.42
N TRP A 72 -25.10 10.53 -15.53
CA TRP A 72 -24.69 11.94 -15.54
C TRP A 72 -25.90 12.79 -15.11
N GLY A 73 -25.76 13.53 -14.01
CA GLY A 73 -26.60 14.70 -13.74
C GLY A 73 -27.55 14.58 -12.55
N HIS A 74 -27.02 14.58 -11.33
CA HIS A 74 -27.66 15.30 -10.23
C HIS A 74 -26.57 15.98 -9.41
N ARG A 75 -26.66 17.31 -9.29
CA ARG A 75 -25.83 18.08 -8.36
C ARG A 75 -26.07 17.55 -6.96
N SER A 76 -25.07 16.88 -6.40
CA SER A 76 -25.03 16.61 -4.97
C SER A 76 -25.24 17.94 -4.23
N PRO A 77 -26.18 18.00 -3.26
CA PRO A 77 -26.19 19.12 -2.32
C PRO A 77 -24.80 19.14 -1.66
N SER A 78 -24.17 20.32 -1.61
CA SER A 78 -22.94 20.50 -0.83
C SER A 78 -23.12 19.84 0.54
N PRO A 79 -22.17 19.02 1.01
CA PRO A 79 -22.26 18.42 2.34
C PRO A 79 -22.44 19.55 3.35
N GLN A 80 -23.60 19.63 3.99
CA GLN A 80 -23.73 20.47 5.17
C GLN A 80 -22.84 19.85 6.25
N PRO A 81 -21.89 20.60 6.83
CA PRO A 81 -21.12 20.08 7.94
C PRO A 81 -22.08 19.75 9.09
N PRO A 82 -21.88 18.62 9.80
CA PRO A 82 -22.74 18.23 10.91
C PRO A 82 -22.82 19.34 11.96
N PRO A 83 -24.00 19.62 12.55
CA PRO A 83 -24.11 20.53 13.68
C PRO A 83 -23.37 19.90 14.86
N GLY A 84 -22.22 20.44 15.20
CA GLY A 84 -21.27 19.86 16.16
C GLY A 84 -19.93 19.44 15.55
N GLY A 85 -19.72 19.65 14.25
CA GLY A 85 -18.39 19.65 13.67
C GLY A 85 -17.54 20.66 14.42
N LEU A 86 -16.49 20.17 15.09
CA LEU A 86 -15.44 21.01 15.66
C LEU A 86 -15.03 21.97 14.55
N VAL A 87 -15.50 23.22 14.64
CA VAL A 87 -14.93 24.30 13.86
C VAL A 87 -13.44 24.16 14.15
N ALA A 88 -12.65 23.85 13.14
CA ALA A 88 -11.21 23.88 13.24
C ALA A 88 -10.89 25.35 13.54
N HIS A 89 -10.96 25.70 14.82
CA HIS A 89 -10.59 27.01 15.30
C HIS A 89 -9.15 27.12 14.89
N SER A 90 -8.89 27.98 13.89
CA SER A 90 -7.53 28.28 13.47
C SER A 90 -6.76 28.55 14.76
N PRO A 91 -5.68 27.82 15.06
CA PRO A 91 -4.92 28.00 16.30
C PRO A 91 -4.43 29.44 16.46
N LEU A 92 -4.47 30.22 15.38
CA LEU A 92 -4.14 31.64 15.32
C LEU A 92 -5.25 32.57 15.86
N ASN A 93 -6.48 32.08 16.07
CA ASN A 93 -7.61 32.92 16.49
C ASN A 93 -7.59 33.27 17.98
N ASN A 94 -6.79 32.57 18.80
CA ASN A 94 -6.67 32.78 20.24
C ASN A 94 -5.22 33.07 20.67
N LEU A 95 -4.45 33.72 19.80
CA LEU A 95 -3.09 34.15 20.14
C LEU A 95 -3.15 35.33 21.10
N ARG A 96 -2.32 35.31 22.15
CA ARG A 96 -2.21 36.47 23.05
C ARG A 96 -1.76 37.71 22.25
N SER A 97 -2.32 38.87 22.56
CA SER A 97 -1.97 40.12 21.86
C SER A 97 -0.62 40.74 22.29
N ASN A 98 0.02 40.23 23.35
CA ASN A 98 1.14 40.89 24.03
C ASN A 98 2.51 40.16 23.93
N PHE A 99 2.84 39.54 22.80
CA PHE A 99 4.13 38.86 22.61
C PHE A 99 5.37 39.72 22.92
N ASN A 100 5.27 41.05 22.74
CA ASN A 100 6.34 42.00 23.06
C ASN A 100 6.71 42.03 24.55
N SER A 101 5.81 41.63 25.45
CA SER A 101 6.08 41.58 26.90
C SER A 101 6.93 40.38 27.32
N ALA A 102 7.05 39.35 26.47
CA ALA A 102 7.81 38.15 26.76
C ALA A 102 9.31 38.26 26.38
N GLY A 103 9.74 39.39 25.81
CA GLY A 103 11.14 39.60 25.41
C GLY A 103 11.63 38.62 24.33
N LEU A 104 10.71 38.03 23.56
CA LEU A 104 11.02 37.09 22.49
C LEU A 104 11.69 37.84 21.33
N THR A 105 12.99 37.62 21.17
CA THR A 105 13.76 38.09 20.03
C THR A 105 13.99 36.93 19.06
N TRP A 106 14.05 37.25 17.76
CA TRP A 106 14.39 36.26 16.73
C TRP A 106 15.83 35.73 16.91
N ASP A 107 16.71 36.58 17.45
CA ASP A 107 18.15 36.33 17.62
C ASP A 107 18.50 35.38 18.78
N GLY A 108 17.51 35.08 19.64
CA GLY A 108 17.69 34.20 20.78
C GLY A 108 18.45 34.79 21.95
N THR A 109 18.30 34.19 23.13
CA THR A 109 18.96 34.62 24.38
C THR A 109 19.69 33.45 25.04
N SER A 110 20.82 33.74 25.72
CA SER A 110 21.61 32.75 26.45
C SER A 110 20.88 32.16 27.66
N SER A 111 19.81 32.81 28.14
CA SER A 111 18.95 32.36 29.24
C SER A 111 17.80 31.44 28.77
N ARG A 112 17.90 30.84 27.58
CA ARG A 112 16.84 29.98 27.05
C ARG A 112 16.66 28.71 27.90
N PRO A 113 15.41 28.29 28.15
CA PRO A 113 15.15 26.98 28.72
C PRO A 113 15.53 25.87 27.74
N THR A 114 16.56 25.10 28.08
CA THR A 114 17.06 23.96 27.28
C THR A 114 16.26 22.68 27.50
N HIS A 115 15.43 22.62 28.54
CA HIS A 115 14.68 21.40 28.90
C HIS A 115 13.70 20.97 27.80
N LEU A 116 13.25 21.90 26.93
CA LEU A 116 12.33 21.59 25.83
C LEU A 116 13.04 21.07 24.58
N ASP A 117 14.36 21.17 24.47
CA ASP A 117 15.10 20.77 23.27
C ASP A 117 15.05 19.25 23.06
N ASN A 118 14.92 18.48 24.14
CA ASN A 118 14.86 17.02 24.10
C ASN A 118 13.48 16.48 23.68
N HIS A 119 12.46 17.34 23.56
CA HIS A 119 11.17 16.91 23.04
C HIS A 119 11.20 16.74 21.53
N ASN A 120 10.46 15.74 21.03
CA ASN A 120 10.22 15.60 19.60
C ASN A 120 9.50 16.84 19.04
N THR A 121 9.67 17.11 17.75
CA THR A 121 9.20 18.33 17.09
C THR A 121 7.70 18.58 17.26
N ARG A 122 6.89 17.53 17.26
CA ARG A 122 5.44 17.64 17.46
C ARG A 122 5.11 18.13 18.87
N LEU A 123 5.57 17.41 19.90
CA LEU A 123 5.29 17.77 21.30
C LEU A 123 5.85 19.14 21.63
N TRP A 124 7.05 19.46 21.12
CA TRP A 124 7.65 20.77 21.25
C TRP A 124 6.73 21.86 20.67
N ALA A 125 6.23 21.67 19.44
CA ALA A 125 5.34 22.64 18.80
C ALA A 125 4.01 22.79 19.55
N GLU A 126 3.42 21.69 20.02
CA GLU A 126 2.18 21.69 20.81
C GLU A 126 2.35 22.49 22.11
N LEU A 127 3.44 22.28 22.85
CA LEU A 127 3.74 23.02 24.08
C LEU A 127 3.93 24.51 23.81
N GLN A 128 4.67 24.87 22.76
CA GLN A 128 4.90 26.28 22.39
C GLN A 128 3.61 26.97 21.93
N LEU A 129 2.77 26.29 21.15
CA LEU A 129 1.46 26.80 20.74
C LEU A 129 0.52 27.00 21.93
N ASN A 130 0.51 26.06 22.90
CA ASN A 130 -0.27 26.22 24.11
C ASN A 130 0.18 27.44 24.93
N ALA A 131 1.49 27.64 25.08
CA ALA A 131 2.07 28.81 25.74
C ALA A 131 1.69 30.13 25.06
N CYS A 132 1.60 30.13 23.72
CA CYS A 132 1.13 31.26 22.91
C CYS A 132 -0.37 31.53 22.97
N SER A 133 -1.16 30.59 23.49
CA SER A 133 -2.62 30.71 23.55
C SER A 133 -3.09 31.57 24.71
N GLU A 134 -4.31 32.10 24.61
CA GLU A 134 -4.98 32.80 25.73
C GLU A 134 -5.12 31.92 26.98
N ARG A 135 -5.26 30.59 26.85
CA ARG A 135 -5.31 29.68 28.02
C ARG A 135 -3.96 29.59 28.73
N GLY A 136 -2.87 29.73 27.98
CA GLY A 136 -1.54 29.92 28.56
C GLY A 136 -1.45 31.17 29.45
N LEU A 137 -2.34 32.17 29.22
CA LEU A 137 -3.00 32.98 30.27
C LEU A 137 -2.61 32.70 31.71
N GLU A 138 -3.23 31.61 32.15
CA GLU A 138 -3.56 31.33 33.54
C GLU A 138 -2.36 30.75 34.29
N ASN A 139 -1.32 30.33 33.56
CA ASN A 139 -0.08 29.84 34.12
C ASN A 139 1.08 30.78 33.75
N PRO A 140 1.53 31.66 34.66
CA PRO A 140 2.59 32.64 34.38
C PRO A 140 3.96 31.99 34.10
N PHE A 141 4.12 30.69 34.36
CA PHE A 141 5.33 29.94 34.03
C PHE A 141 5.34 29.40 32.58
N ASP A 142 4.21 29.46 31.86
CA ASP A 142 4.06 28.94 30.50
C ASP A 142 4.16 30.06 29.45
N LEU A 143 5.23 30.85 29.52
CA LEU A 143 5.55 31.77 28.44
C LEU A 143 6.13 30.98 27.25
N PRO A 144 5.81 31.37 26.01
CA PRO A 144 6.47 30.80 24.85
C PRO A 144 7.97 31.10 24.95
N THR A 145 8.79 30.10 24.63
CA THR A 145 10.24 30.12 24.83
C THR A 145 11.01 29.75 23.57
N PHE A 146 10.30 29.53 22.46
CA PHE A 146 10.91 29.26 21.18
C PHE A 146 11.59 30.50 20.59
N MET A 147 12.69 30.27 19.89
CA MET A 147 13.42 31.27 19.11
C MET A 147 13.24 30.98 17.62
N GLY A 148 13.36 32.01 16.77
CA GLY A 148 13.22 31.85 15.31
C GLY A 148 14.13 30.75 14.76
N LEU A 149 15.40 30.75 15.17
CA LEU A 149 16.36 29.73 14.75
C LEU A 149 15.98 28.29 15.16
N GLN A 150 15.34 28.10 16.32
CA GLN A 150 14.86 26.75 16.72
C GLN A 150 13.72 26.27 15.84
N VAL A 151 12.81 27.19 15.47
CA VAL A 151 11.72 26.87 14.54
C VAL A 151 12.31 26.48 13.19
N GLU A 152 13.26 27.25 12.66
CA GLU A 152 13.94 26.95 11.39
C GLU A 152 14.68 25.60 11.42
N GLN A 153 15.45 25.33 12.49
CA GLN A 153 16.15 24.06 12.66
C GLN A 153 15.19 22.87 12.71
N ARG A 154 14.09 23.00 13.46
CA ARG A 154 13.08 21.94 13.55
C ARG A 154 12.32 21.75 12.25
N ILE A 155 12.04 22.82 11.49
CA ILE A 155 11.46 22.73 10.14
C ILE A 155 12.42 22.01 9.20
N ALA A 156 13.71 22.38 9.20
CA ALA A 156 14.73 21.74 8.36
C ALA A 156 14.86 20.24 8.68
N GLN A 157 14.92 19.88 9.96
CA GLN A 157 14.93 18.48 10.38
C GLN A 157 13.66 17.74 9.95
N LEU A 158 12.49 18.36 10.13
CA LEU A 158 11.21 17.74 9.74
C LEU A 158 11.16 17.48 8.23
N LEU A 159 11.67 18.40 7.40
CA LEU A 159 11.73 18.21 5.95
C LEU A 159 12.65 17.05 5.56
N LEU A 160 13.79 16.90 6.24
CA LEU A 160 14.67 15.75 6.04
C LEU A 160 14.00 14.42 6.44
N ASP A 161 13.31 14.41 7.58
CA ASP A 161 12.60 13.24 8.06
C ASP A 161 11.45 12.85 7.12
N ILE A 162 10.71 13.83 6.59
CA ILE A 162 9.67 13.63 5.57
C ILE A 162 10.27 12.99 4.32
N ALA A 163 11.34 13.57 3.77
CA ALA A 163 11.98 13.05 2.57
C ALA A 163 12.51 11.61 2.76
N ALA A 164 13.08 11.31 3.93
CA ALA A 164 13.53 9.96 4.27
C ALA A 164 12.34 8.97 4.32
N LYS A 165 11.22 9.38 4.92
CA LYS A 165 10.01 8.54 5.01
C LYS A 165 9.31 8.34 3.68
N GLU A 166 9.28 9.35 2.83
CA GLU A 166 8.78 9.24 1.46
C GLU A 166 9.62 8.25 0.63
N SER A 167 10.95 8.30 0.77
CA SER A 167 11.84 7.33 0.12
C SER A 167 11.65 5.89 0.63
N GLU A 168 11.50 5.71 1.96
CA GLU A 168 11.16 4.41 2.53
C GLU A 168 9.82 3.88 2.00
N GLN A 169 8.82 4.75 1.89
CA GLN A 169 7.50 4.41 1.35
C GLN A 169 7.59 3.96 -0.12
N GLU A 170 8.26 4.72 -0.97
CA GLU A 170 8.44 4.38 -2.39
C GLU A 170 9.13 3.02 -2.56
N ALA A 171 10.16 2.74 -1.76
CA ALA A 171 10.84 1.45 -1.76
C ALA A 171 9.91 0.30 -1.35
N ALA A 172 9.05 0.51 -0.34
CA ALA A 172 8.07 -0.47 0.10
C ALA A 172 6.99 -0.73 -0.97
N GLU A 173 6.50 0.31 -1.64
CA GLU A 173 5.51 0.20 -2.72
C GLU A 173 6.06 -0.53 -3.95
N SER A 174 7.31 -0.25 -4.34
CA SER A 174 8.00 -0.97 -5.40
C SER A 174 8.11 -2.47 -5.08
N LYS A 175 8.52 -2.81 -3.85
CA LYS A 175 8.59 -4.21 -3.40
C LYS A 175 7.22 -4.89 -3.42
N ALA A 176 6.17 -4.22 -2.98
CA ALA A 176 4.80 -4.73 -3.03
C ALA A 176 4.36 -5.03 -4.47
N THR A 177 4.68 -4.14 -5.41
CA THR A 177 4.38 -4.30 -6.84
C THR A 177 5.08 -5.53 -7.44
N ILE A 178 6.36 -5.73 -7.11
CA ILE A 178 7.12 -6.91 -7.54
C ILE A 178 6.49 -8.20 -7.00
N MET A 179 6.14 -8.23 -5.71
CA MET A 179 5.51 -9.39 -5.08
C MET A 179 4.15 -9.71 -5.69
N HIS A 180 3.33 -8.68 -5.95
CA HIS A 180 2.03 -8.85 -6.59
C HIS A 180 2.16 -9.41 -8.02
N THR A 181 3.15 -8.93 -8.79
CA THR A 181 3.42 -9.45 -10.13
C THR A 181 3.87 -10.92 -10.09
N ALA A 182 4.76 -11.27 -9.15
CA ALA A 182 5.20 -12.64 -8.95
C ALA A 182 4.05 -13.58 -8.55
N LEU A 183 3.14 -13.11 -7.70
CA LEU A 183 1.94 -13.85 -7.30
C LEU A 183 1.04 -14.14 -8.50
N ASN A 184 0.75 -13.14 -9.33
CA ASN A 184 -0.08 -13.31 -10.52
C ASN A 184 0.54 -14.31 -11.51
N LEU A 185 1.87 -14.26 -11.69
CA LEU A 185 2.58 -15.23 -12.52
C LEU A 185 2.49 -16.66 -11.95
N ALA A 186 2.64 -16.82 -10.63
CA ALA A 186 2.50 -18.11 -9.97
C ALA A 186 1.07 -18.66 -10.12
N GLN A 187 0.05 -17.82 -9.95
CA GLN A 187 -1.34 -18.18 -10.13
C GLN A 187 -1.63 -18.65 -11.57
N ALA A 188 -1.17 -17.90 -12.57
CA ALA A 188 -1.33 -18.28 -13.97
C ALA A 188 -0.68 -19.64 -14.28
N ARG A 189 0.49 -19.93 -13.71
CA ARG A 189 1.15 -21.24 -13.84
C ARG A 189 0.37 -22.35 -13.17
N GLU A 190 -0.17 -22.09 -11.97
CA GLU A 190 -1.01 -23.05 -11.27
C GLU A 190 -2.26 -23.39 -12.09
N ASP A 191 -2.91 -22.38 -12.67
CA ASP A 191 -4.10 -22.56 -13.50
C ASP A 191 -3.81 -23.41 -14.75
N VAL A 192 -2.67 -23.19 -15.42
CA VAL A 192 -2.22 -24.03 -16.56
C VAL A 192 -2.01 -25.48 -16.12
N VAL A 193 -1.24 -25.72 -15.05
CA VAL A 193 -0.98 -27.08 -14.56
C VAL A 193 -2.26 -27.78 -14.11
N ARG A 194 -3.20 -27.03 -13.51
CA ARG A 194 -4.50 -27.56 -13.08
C ARG A 194 -5.32 -28.03 -14.28
N GLU A 195 -5.28 -27.28 -15.37
CA GLU A 195 -5.98 -27.62 -16.62
C GLU A 195 -5.37 -28.83 -17.31
N GLU A 196 -4.04 -28.89 -17.45
CA GLU A 196 -3.34 -30.07 -17.99
C GLU A 196 -3.67 -31.33 -17.17
N LEU A 197 -3.71 -31.20 -15.84
CA LEU A 197 -4.08 -32.31 -14.96
C LEU A 197 -5.53 -32.76 -15.17
N ARG A 198 -6.44 -31.82 -15.44
CA ARG A 198 -7.84 -32.11 -15.77
C ARG A 198 -7.93 -32.91 -17.06
N GLU A 199 -7.23 -32.49 -18.11
CA GLU A 199 -7.18 -33.17 -19.41
C GLU A 199 -6.57 -34.57 -19.32
N LEU A 200 -5.49 -34.74 -18.56
CA LEU A 200 -4.88 -36.07 -18.34
C LEU A 200 -5.83 -37.01 -17.61
N ARG A 201 -6.57 -36.53 -16.61
CA ARG A 201 -7.58 -37.32 -15.89
C ARG A 201 -8.75 -37.71 -16.79
N GLU A 202 -9.13 -36.84 -17.72
CA GLU A 202 -10.15 -37.13 -18.73
C GLU A 202 -9.67 -38.17 -19.74
N THR A 203 -8.47 -37.99 -20.30
CA THR A 203 -7.84 -38.96 -21.20
C THR A 203 -7.71 -40.34 -20.55
N LYS A 204 -7.31 -40.39 -19.26
CA LYS A 204 -7.26 -41.64 -18.49
C LYS A 204 -8.62 -42.34 -18.41
N ARG A 205 -9.71 -41.59 -18.23
CA ARG A 205 -11.07 -42.14 -18.21
C ARG A 205 -11.44 -42.73 -19.57
N TRP A 206 -11.20 -42.00 -20.67
CA TRP A 206 -11.44 -42.52 -22.02
C TRP A 206 -10.65 -43.80 -22.34
N LEU A 207 -9.37 -43.86 -21.94
CA LEU A 207 -8.56 -45.06 -22.13
C LEU A 207 -9.09 -46.26 -21.34
N ALA A 208 -9.60 -46.04 -20.13
CA ALA A 208 -10.23 -47.10 -19.34
C ALA A 208 -11.50 -47.63 -20.03
N ASP A 209 -12.34 -46.74 -20.56
CA ASP A 209 -13.56 -47.11 -21.29
C ASP A 209 -13.24 -47.90 -22.57
N LEU A 210 -12.24 -47.44 -23.34
CA LEU A 210 -11.76 -48.14 -24.53
C LEU A 210 -11.24 -49.54 -24.21
N LEU A 211 -10.55 -49.71 -23.08
CA LEU A 211 -10.08 -51.02 -22.64
C LEU A 211 -11.24 -51.97 -22.31
N ILE A 212 -12.31 -51.46 -21.71
CA ILE A 212 -13.54 -52.25 -21.44
C ILE A 212 -14.17 -52.71 -22.75
N ILE A 213 -14.31 -51.82 -23.73
CA ILE A 213 -14.87 -52.13 -25.05
C ILE A 213 -14.00 -53.18 -25.75
N ALA A 214 -12.68 -52.99 -25.80
CA ALA A 214 -11.75 -53.92 -26.44
C ALA A 214 -11.87 -55.33 -25.84
N ARG A 215 -11.97 -55.44 -24.51
CA ARG A 215 -12.17 -56.73 -23.82
C ARG A 215 -13.51 -57.39 -24.14
N ALA A 216 -14.56 -56.63 -24.43
CA ALA A 216 -15.86 -57.17 -24.80
C ALA A 216 -15.92 -57.64 -26.26
N CYS A 217 -15.20 -56.98 -27.16
CA CYS A 217 -15.26 -57.24 -28.60
C CYS A 217 -14.23 -58.25 -29.10
N LEU A 218 -13.11 -58.45 -28.41
CA LEU A 218 -12.03 -59.34 -28.85
C LEU A 218 -12.19 -60.75 -28.26
N PRO A 219 -11.93 -61.82 -29.04
CA PRO A 219 -11.99 -63.20 -28.55
C PRO A 219 -10.90 -63.45 -27.49
N PRO A 220 -11.14 -64.33 -26.50
CA PRO A 220 -10.14 -64.65 -25.49
C PRO A 220 -8.92 -65.28 -26.15
N THR A 221 -7.73 -64.70 -25.92
CA THR A 221 -6.48 -65.28 -26.40
C THR A 221 -6.29 -66.64 -25.72
N SER A 222 -6.34 -67.69 -26.53
CA SER A 222 -6.22 -69.10 -26.14
C SER A 222 -4.79 -69.46 -25.73
#